data_AF-A0A9X9HVU9-F1
#
_entry.id   AF-A0A9X9HVU9-F1
#
_cell.length_a   1.000
_cell.length_b   1.000
_cell.length_c   1.000
_cell.angle_alpha   90.00
_cell.angle_beta   90.00
_cell.angle_gamma   90.00
#
_symmetry.space_group_name_H-M   'P 1'
#
loop_
_entity.id
_entity.type
_entity.pdbx_description
1 polymer ?
#
loop_
_entity_poly.entity_id
_entity_poly.type
_entity_poly.pdbx_seq_one_letter_code
_entity_poly.pdbx_strand_id
1 'polypeptide(L)'
;MSKTYFTSDLHFSHKNIAKFCPQFRPFDNVEQMDEFLIQTWNETVTPEDKVYNLGDFSFAQDYKQIERVLSRLNGQHHLIYGNHDHVIRQHADFFRSQTKHDGYPLLSSIRPYLKLKLPEIKNTLVLFHYPIQEWDGCYQGWYHLYGHLHDRVAEIKGRALNVGFDLHGRFLTAQDVDKFLCDLPKISYFGEVGLKAKSPEEAAELVSRKLAQLNQV
;
A
#
# COMPACT_ATOMS: atom_id res chain seq x y z
N MET A 1 -15.17 19.76 -0.76
CA MET A 1 -14.13 19.41 0.23
C MET A 1 -13.19 18.43 -0.44
N SER A 2 -11.88 18.58 -0.19
CA SER A 2 -10.85 17.64 -0.64
C SER A 2 -11.15 16.23 -0.11
N LYS A 3 -10.95 15.21 -0.95
CA LYS A 3 -11.12 13.79 -0.64
C LYS A 3 -9.77 13.10 -0.45
N THR A 4 -9.79 12.02 0.32
CA THR A 4 -8.65 11.13 0.49
C THR A 4 -8.90 9.80 -0.23
N TYR A 5 -7.96 9.40 -1.07
CA TYR A 5 -7.96 8.13 -1.81
C TYR A 5 -6.78 7.24 -1.42
N PHE A 6 -6.98 5.92 -1.59
CA PHE A 6 -6.00 4.87 -1.36
C PHE A 6 -5.88 3.99 -2.60
N THR A 7 -4.66 3.62 -2.94
CA THR A 7 -4.32 2.69 -4.02
C THR A 7 -2.97 2.04 -3.73
N SER A 8 -2.57 1.05 -4.51
CA SER A 8 -1.23 0.45 -4.49
C SER A 8 -0.92 -0.21 -5.84
N ASP A 9 0.35 -0.54 -6.07
CA ASP A 9 0.79 -1.44 -7.15
C ASP A 9 0.43 -0.89 -8.55
N LEU A 10 0.55 0.42 -8.75
CA LEU A 10 0.22 1.05 -10.04
C LEU A 10 1.18 0.61 -11.16
N HIS A 11 2.43 0.31 -10.82
CA HIS A 11 3.40 -0.28 -11.75
C HIS A 11 3.52 0.45 -13.09
N PHE A 12 3.53 1.78 -13.08
CA PHE A 12 3.83 2.56 -14.28
C PHE A 12 5.13 2.08 -14.93
N SER A 13 5.14 1.98 -16.26
CA SER A 13 6.29 1.51 -17.04
C SER A 13 6.65 0.02 -16.83
N HIS A 14 5.77 -0.80 -16.24
CA HIS A 14 6.00 -2.24 -16.07
C HIS A 14 5.34 -3.06 -17.19
N LYS A 15 6.03 -3.28 -18.32
CA LYS A 15 5.45 -4.01 -19.48
C LYS A 15 4.82 -5.37 -19.16
N ASN A 16 5.38 -6.14 -18.23
CA ASN A 16 4.90 -7.50 -17.96
C ASN A 16 3.75 -7.55 -16.94
N ILE A 17 3.43 -6.47 -16.22
CA ILE A 17 2.40 -6.52 -15.17
C ILE A 17 1.02 -6.90 -15.72
N ALA A 18 0.68 -6.44 -16.92
CA ALA A 18 -0.56 -6.78 -17.60
C ALA A 18 -0.72 -8.29 -17.85
N LYS A 19 0.38 -9.04 -17.99
CA LYS A 19 0.34 -10.50 -18.14
C LYS A 19 0.06 -11.20 -16.82
N PHE A 20 0.55 -10.65 -15.71
CA PHE A 20 0.36 -11.22 -14.38
C PHE A 20 -0.99 -10.84 -13.78
N CYS A 21 -1.47 -9.62 -14.06
CA CYS A 21 -2.70 -9.04 -13.51
C CYS A 21 -3.61 -8.49 -14.63
N PRO A 22 -4.11 -9.34 -15.55
CA PRO A 22 -4.81 -8.88 -16.74
C PRO A 22 -6.19 -8.28 -16.46
N GLN A 23 -6.81 -8.60 -15.32
CA GLN A 23 -8.20 -8.27 -15.01
C GLN A 23 -8.54 -6.78 -15.20
N PHE A 24 -7.66 -5.89 -14.70
CA PHE A 24 -7.81 -4.43 -14.84
C PHE A 24 -6.71 -3.80 -15.69
N ARG A 25 -5.93 -4.63 -16.39
CA ARG A 25 -4.84 -4.21 -17.30
C ARG A 25 -4.88 -4.97 -18.62
N PRO A 26 -5.97 -4.89 -19.40
CA PRO A 26 -6.09 -5.60 -20.67
C PRO A 26 -5.30 -4.88 -21.78
N PHE A 27 -4.00 -4.66 -21.58
CA PHE A 27 -3.12 -3.90 -22.47
C PHE A 27 -1.90 -4.73 -22.89
N ASP A 28 -1.65 -4.78 -24.20
CA ASP A 28 -0.44 -5.40 -24.75
C ASP A 28 0.77 -4.45 -24.77
N ASN A 29 0.50 -3.16 -24.58
CA ASN A 29 1.47 -2.09 -24.71
C ASN A 29 1.57 -1.25 -23.42
N VAL A 30 2.81 -1.00 -22.96
CA VAL A 30 3.06 -0.32 -21.68
C VAL A 30 2.64 1.14 -21.75
N GLU A 31 2.83 1.82 -22.88
CA GLU A 31 2.42 3.21 -23.04
C GLU A 31 0.88 3.35 -23.01
N GLN A 32 0.13 2.37 -23.55
CA GLN A 32 -1.33 2.40 -23.48
C GLN A 32 -1.82 2.20 -22.04
N MET A 33 -1.18 1.30 -21.30
CA MET A 33 -1.47 1.08 -19.88
C MET A 33 -1.16 2.33 -19.05
N ASP A 34 0.00 2.95 -19.25
CA ASP A 34 0.41 4.15 -18.52
C ASP A 34 -0.57 5.31 -18.81
N GLU A 35 -0.96 5.52 -20.08
CA GLU A 35 -1.95 6.54 -20.44
C GLU A 35 -3.33 6.26 -19.84
N PHE A 36 -3.78 5.01 -19.85
CA PHE A 36 -5.04 4.61 -19.22
C PHE A 36 -5.05 4.89 -17.72
N LEU A 37 -3.97 4.57 -17.02
CA LEU A 37 -3.84 4.84 -15.58
C LEU A 37 -3.81 6.34 -15.28
N ILE A 38 -3.13 7.14 -16.11
CA ILE A 38 -3.12 8.61 -15.98
C ILE A 38 -4.53 9.19 -16.20
N GLN A 39 -5.24 8.72 -17.22
CA GLN A 39 -6.62 9.13 -17.47
C GLN A 39 -7.52 8.77 -16.29
N THR A 40 -7.49 7.51 -15.85
CA THR A 40 -8.28 7.01 -14.71
C THR A 40 -8.00 7.81 -13.44
N TRP A 41 -6.72 8.11 -13.19
CA TRP A 41 -6.30 8.95 -12.07
C TRP A 41 -6.94 10.33 -12.14
N ASN A 42 -6.79 11.03 -13.27
CA ASN A 42 -7.22 12.42 -13.41
C ASN A 42 -8.74 12.58 -13.53
N GLU A 43 -9.48 11.54 -13.94
CA GLU A 43 -10.94 11.49 -13.87
C GLU A 43 -11.44 11.33 -12.42
N THR A 44 -10.63 10.75 -11.54
CA THR A 44 -11.00 10.43 -10.15
C THR A 44 -10.55 11.50 -9.15
N VAL A 45 -9.37 12.08 -9.36
CA VAL A 45 -8.63 12.89 -8.39
C VAL A 45 -8.57 14.34 -8.87
N THR A 46 -9.05 15.28 -8.05
CA THR A 46 -8.87 16.72 -8.31
C THR A 46 -7.51 17.21 -7.78
N PRO A 47 -7.01 18.39 -8.22
CA PRO A 47 -5.75 18.93 -7.73
C PRO A 47 -5.66 19.09 -6.19
N GLU A 48 -6.79 19.27 -5.51
CA GLU A 48 -6.85 19.46 -4.05
C GLU A 48 -6.96 18.15 -3.26
N ASP A 49 -7.27 17.04 -3.93
CA ASP A 49 -7.44 15.73 -3.29
C ASP A 49 -6.09 15.15 -2.83
N LYS A 50 -6.13 14.18 -1.92
CA LYS A 50 -4.94 13.45 -1.43
C LYS A 50 -5.00 12.00 -1.87
N VAL A 51 -3.88 11.47 -2.33
CA VAL A 51 -3.77 10.06 -2.69
C VAL A 51 -2.62 9.42 -1.93
N TYR A 52 -2.95 8.41 -1.12
CA TYR A 52 -1.99 7.54 -0.49
C TYR A 52 -1.78 6.31 -1.37
N ASN A 53 -0.62 6.25 -2.04
CA ASN A 53 -0.20 5.07 -2.78
C ASN A 53 0.66 4.19 -1.87
N LEU A 54 0.24 2.94 -1.67
CA LEU A 54 0.87 1.98 -0.78
C LEU A 54 1.98 1.16 -1.44
N GLY A 55 2.63 1.71 -2.46
CA GLY A 55 3.92 1.23 -2.96
C GLY A 55 3.87 0.81 -4.41
N ASP A 56 5.04 0.53 -4.95
CA ASP A 56 5.24 0.03 -6.31
C ASP A 56 4.59 0.96 -7.34
N PHE A 57 4.91 2.26 -7.24
CA PHE A 57 4.37 3.28 -8.13
C PHE A 57 4.82 3.05 -9.57
N SER A 58 6.11 2.81 -9.78
CA SER A 58 6.70 2.65 -11.11
C SER A 58 7.82 1.61 -11.13
N PHE A 59 7.96 0.94 -12.28
CA PHE A 59 9.05 0.02 -12.58
C PHE A 59 10.15 0.67 -13.46
N ALA A 60 9.99 1.96 -13.80
CA ALA A 60 10.98 2.69 -14.57
C ALA A 60 12.34 2.72 -13.86
N GLN A 61 13.42 2.60 -14.63
CA GLN A 61 14.80 2.63 -14.14
C GLN A 61 15.41 4.04 -14.17
N ASP A 62 14.67 5.01 -14.70
CA ASP A 62 15.08 6.41 -14.84
C ASP A 62 14.08 7.30 -14.10
N TYR A 63 14.57 8.07 -13.13
CA TYR A 63 13.75 8.98 -12.34
C TYR A 63 13.06 10.05 -13.19
N LYS A 64 13.60 10.39 -14.37
CA LYS A 64 12.96 11.31 -15.32
C LYS A 64 11.70 10.74 -15.95
N GLN A 65 11.60 9.42 -16.12
CA GLN A 65 10.34 8.80 -16.58
C GLN A 65 9.27 8.87 -15.49
N ILE A 66 9.67 8.60 -14.24
CA ILE A 66 8.78 8.72 -13.07
C ILE A 66 8.30 10.17 -12.89
N GLU A 67 9.20 11.15 -13.03
CA GLU A 67 8.88 12.57 -13.02
C GLU A 67 7.82 12.92 -14.08
N ARG A 68 7.98 12.45 -15.33
CA ARG A 68 7.03 12.71 -16.41
C ARG A 68 5.63 12.21 -16.09
N VAL A 69 5.52 11.04 -15.45
CA VAL A 69 4.22 10.51 -15.00
C VAL A 69 3.66 11.36 -13.86
N LEU A 70 4.41 11.52 -12.75
CA LEU A 70 3.94 12.27 -11.57
C LEU A 70 3.52 13.71 -11.91
N SER A 71 4.22 14.36 -12.84
CA SER A 71 3.93 15.73 -13.29
C SER A 71 2.55 15.89 -13.93
N ARG A 72 1.97 14.79 -14.42
CA ARG A 72 0.67 14.72 -15.09
C ARG A 72 -0.47 14.29 -14.17
N LEU A 73 -0.17 13.85 -12.95
CA LEU A 73 -1.17 13.33 -12.02
C LEU A 73 -1.67 14.43 -11.07
N ASN A 74 -3.00 14.62 -11.05
CA ASN A 74 -3.68 15.52 -10.11
C ASN A 74 -3.48 15.09 -8.65
N GLY A 75 -3.61 16.05 -7.73
CA GLY A 75 -3.69 15.78 -6.30
C GLY A 75 -2.34 15.76 -5.57
N GLN A 76 -2.40 15.65 -4.25
CA GLN A 76 -1.25 15.54 -3.36
C GLN A 76 -0.86 14.08 -3.19
N HIS A 77 0.34 13.73 -3.63
CA HIS A 77 0.82 12.36 -3.70
C HIS A 77 1.60 11.97 -2.44
N HIS A 78 1.08 10.99 -1.71
CA HIS A 78 1.72 10.42 -0.52
C HIS A 78 2.11 8.97 -0.81
N LEU A 79 3.41 8.71 -0.97
CA LEU A 79 3.92 7.36 -1.24
C LEU A 79 4.34 6.67 0.06
N ILE A 80 3.83 5.46 0.27
CA ILE A 80 4.32 4.49 1.23
C ILE A 80 5.12 3.47 0.43
N TYR A 81 6.43 3.38 0.67
CA TYR A 81 7.31 2.62 -0.22
C TYR A 81 6.97 1.14 -0.32
N GLY A 82 6.96 0.63 -1.55
CA GLY A 82 7.08 -0.79 -1.87
C GLY A 82 8.52 -1.24 -2.16
N ASN A 83 8.67 -2.46 -2.68
CA ASN A 83 9.96 -3.03 -3.10
C ASN A 83 10.47 -2.46 -4.43
N HIS A 84 9.59 -2.05 -5.34
CA HIS A 84 9.98 -1.54 -6.64
C HIS A 84 10.32 -0.06 -6.66
N ASP A 85 10.05 0.68 -5.57
CA ASP A 85 10.29 2.13 -5.47
C ASP A 85 11.75 2.55 -5.22
N HIS A 86 12.74 1.69 -5.51
CA HIS A 86 14.16 1.97 -5.28
C HIS A 86 14.68 3.23 -5.99
N VAL A 87 14.27 3.51 -7.24
CA VAL A 87 14.62 4.75 -7.94
C VAL A 87 14.05 5.97 -7.21
N ILE A 88 12.80 5.89 -6.73
CA ILE A 88 12.19 6.97 -5.93
C ILE A 88 12.96 7.16 -4.62
N ARG A 89 13.37 6.08 -3.95
CA ARG A 89 14.19 6.15 -2.73
C ARG A 89 15.53 6.85 -2.97
N GLN A 90 16.22 6.53 -4.07
CA GLN A 90 17.51 7.12 -4.41
C GLN A 90 17.40 8.63 -4.76
N HIS A 91 16.26 9.06 -5.28
CA HIS A 91 16.02 10.44 -5.70
C HIS A 91 14.93 11.14 -4.84
N ALA A 92 14.78 10.74 -3.57
CA ALA A 92 13.66 11.19 -2.74
C ALA A 92 13.61 12.71 -2.56
N ASP A 93 14.76 13.38 -2.42
CA ASP A 93 14.84 14.84 -2.26
C ASP A 93 14.46 15.58 -3.53
N PHE A 94 14.74 15.00 -4.70
CA PHE A 94 14.27 15.52 -5.98
C PHE A 94 12.75 15.46 -6.06
N PHE A 95 12.14 14.31 -5.77
CA PHE A 95 10.67 14.17 -5.83
C PHE A 95 9.92 15.01 -4.79
N ARG A 96 10.54 15.34 -3.65
CA ARG A 96 9.94 16.23 -2.64
C ARG A 96 10.10 17.72 -2.95
N SER A 97 11.12 18.10 -3.73
CA SER A 97 11.44 19.50 -4.00
C SER A 97 10.93 19.98 -5.35
N GLN A 98 10.83 19.10 -6.35
CA GLN A 98 10.29 19.45 -7.65
C GLN A 98 8.78 19.64 -7.58
N THR A 99 8.29 20.76 -8.09
CA THR A 99 6.87 21.13 -8.06
C THR A 99 6.20 20.79 -9.39
N LYS A 100 4.97 20.30 -9.30
CA LYS A 100 4.04 20.14 -10.43
C LYS A 100 3.47 21.50 -10.85
N HIS A 101 2.73 21.49 -11.95
CA HIS A 101 2.04 22.68 -12.46
C HIS A 101 0.96 23.23 -11.51
N ASP A 102 0.42 22.38 -10.62
CA ASP A 102 -0.60 22.75 -9.61
C ASP A 102 -0.01 23.31 -8.29
N GLY A 103 1.32 23.48 -8.22
CA GLY A 103 1.99 24.06 -7.06
C GLY A 103 2.33 23.06 -5.94
N TYR A 104 1.94 21.79 -6.05
CA TYR A 104 2.35 20.74 -5.10
C TYR A 104 3.65 20.06 -5.53
N PRO A 105 4.45 19.51 -4.59
CA PRO A 105 5.56 18.63 -4.94
C PRO A 105 5.12 17.42 -5.78
N LEU A 106 6.04 16.84 -6.56
CA LEU A 106 5.80 15.56 -7.25
C LEU A 106 5.36 14.49 -6.25
N LEU A 107 5.99 14.44 -5.06
CA LEU A 107 5.58 13.62 -3.92
C LEU A 107 5.53 14.47 -2.64
N SER A 108 4.32 14.74 -2.14
CA SER A 108 4.07 15.49 -0.90
C SER A 108 4.62 14.79 0.35
N SER A 109 4.67 13.45 0.34
CA SER A 109 5.44 12.70 1.33
C SER A 109 5.89 11.35 0.82
N ILE A 110 7.00 10.85 1.38
CA ILE A 110 7.53 9.53 1.05
C ILE A 110 8.03 8.86 2.33
N ARG A 111 7.45 7.71 2.71
CA ARG A 111 7.72 7.03 3.99
C ARG A 111 7.64 5.51 3.84
N PRO A 112 8.31 4.72 4.70
CA PRO A 112 8.14 3.27 4.67
C PRO A 112 6.83 2.81 5.32
N TYR A 113 6.27 3.58 6.26
CA TYR A 113 5.11 3.24 7.07
C TYR A 113 4.38 4.52 7.48
N LEU A 114 3.05 4.48 7.62
CA LEU A 114 2.28 5.62 8.12
C LEU A 114 1.10 5.20 8.99
N LYS A 115 1.04 5.76 10.19
CA LYS A 115 -0.19 5.83 10.99
C LYS A 115 -0.94 7.10 10.65
N LEU A 116 -2.19 6.96 10.20
CA LEU A 116 -2.98 8.05 9.65
C LEU A 116 -4.34 8.13 10.36
N LYS A 117 -4.68 9.35 10.80
CA LYS A 117 -6.01 9.70 11.29
C LYS A 117 -6.67 10.65 10.31
N LEU A 118 -7.86 10.28 9.85
CA LEU A 118 -8.65 11.07 8.91
C LEU A 118 -9.94 11.58 9.60
N PRO A 119 -10.39 12.82 9.32
CA PRO A 119 -11.70 13.28 9.77
C PRO A 119 -12.86 12.55 9.09
N GLU A 120 -12.65 11.98 7.89
CA GLU A 120 -13.66 11.29 7.08
C GLU A 120 -14.18 10.00 7.71
N ILE A 121 -13.38 9.36 8.58
CA ILE A 121 -13.70 8.09 9.23
C ILE A 121 -13.28 8.07 10.69
N LYS A 122 -14.04 7.37 11.54
CA LYS A 122 -13.75 7.32 12.98
C LYS A 122 -12.55 6.46 13.35
N ASN A 123 -12.08 5.58 12.48
CA ASN A 123 -10.98 4.66 12.79
C ASN A 123 -9.60 5.28 12.53
N THR A 124 -8.53 4.59 12.95
CA THR A 124 -7.15 4.92 12.62
C THR A 124 -6.63 3.91 11.61
N LEU A 125 -5.83 4.38 10.66
CA LEU A 125 -5.27 3.59 9.57
C LEU A 125 -3.77 3.36 9.82
N VAL A 126 -3.32 2.15 9.51
CA VAL A 126 -1.92 1.74 9.44
C VAL A 126 -1.61 1.37 7.99
N LEU A 127 -0.81 2.20 7.33
CA LEU A 127 -0.43 2.02 5.93
C LEU A 127 0.98 1.43 5.86
N PHE A 128 1.10 0.27 5.24
CA PHE A 128 2.36 -0.39 4.98
C PHE A 128 2.23 -1.26 3.72
N HIS A 129 3.22 -1.22 2.82
CA HIS A 129 3.10 -1.92 1.53
C HIS A 129 2.88 -3.43 1.70
N TYR A 130 3.66 -4.06 2.58
CA TYR A 130 3.54 -5.49 2.82
C TYR A 130 2.41 -5.80 3.82
N PRO A 131 1.66 -6.89 3.61
CA PRO A 131 0.76 -7.39 4.63
C PRO A 131 1.56 -7.81 5.88
N ILE A 132 1.16 -7.30 7.04
CA ILE A 132 1.71 -7.71 8.33
C ILE A 132 0.61 -8.35 9.19
N GLN A 133 0.95 -9.46 9.84
CA GLN A 133 0.01 -10.22 10.67
C GLN A 133 -0.37 -9.47 11.96
N GLU A 134 0.51 -8.59 12.44
CA GLU A 134 0.30 -7.74 13.60
C GLU A 134 0.72 -6.32 13.29
N TRP A 135 -0.13 -5.36 13.65
CA TRP A 135 0.10 -3.93 13.43
C TRP A 135 -0.35 -3.10 14.64
N ASP A 136 0.13 -1.85 14.72
CA ASP A 136 -0.25 -0.93 15.79
C ASP A 136 -1.77 -0.79 15.89
N GLY A 137 -2.32 -1.06 17.07
CA GLY A 137 -3.75 -0.97 17.35
C GLY A 137 -4.64 -2.04 16.70
N CYS A 138 -4.09 -3.15 16.17
CA CYS A 138 -4.89 -4.24 15.61
C CYS A 138 -5.90 -4.83 16.62
N TYR A 139 -5.52 -4.94 17.90
CA TYR A 139 -6.38 -5.36 19.02
C TYR A 139 -7.47 -4.33 19.37
N GLN A 140 -7.22 -3.06 19.08
CA GLN A 140 -8.22 -1.98 19.22
C GLN A 140 -9.20 -1.97 18.04
N GLY A 141 -8.87 -2.67 16.94
CA GLY A 141 -9.64 -2.73 15.72
C GLY A 141 -9.25 -1.66 14.69
N TRP A 142 -8.03 -1.13 14.77
CA TRP A 142 -7.49 -0.22 13.74
C TRP A 142 -7.29 -0.95 12.42
N TYR A 143 -7.39 -0.21 11.33
CA TYR A 143 -7.33 -0.77 9.99
C TYR A 143 -5.89 -0.84 9.49
N HIS A 144 -5.50 -1.96 8.89
CA HIS A 144 -4.26 -2.07 8.15
C HIS A 144 -4.54 -2.07 6.65
N LEU A 145 -3.99 -1.11 5.92
CA LEU A 145 -4.03 -1.10 4.47
C LEU A 145 -2.65 -1.53 3.94
N TYR A 146 -2.67 -2.38 2.91
CA TYR A 146 -1.48 -2.92 2.26
C TYR A 146 -1.68 -3.09 0.75
N GLY A 147 -0.60 -3.46 0.05
CA GLY A 147 -0.57 -3.75 -1.39
C GLY A 147 0.16 -5.06 -1.65
N HIS A 148 1.15 -5.04 -2.56
CA HIS A 148 2.17 -6.08 -2.77
C HIS A 148 1.68 -7.40 -3.37
N LEU A 149 0.51 -7.87 -2.94
CA LEU A 149 -0.06 -9.15 -3.35
C LEU A 149 -0.85 -9.07 -4.66
N HIS A 150 -0.92 -7.89 -5.28
CA HIS A 150 -1.67 -7.63 -6.49
C HIS A 150 -3.15 -8.04 -6.37
N ASP A 151 -3.59 -8.99 -7.20
CA ASP A 151 -4.94 -9.54 -7.26
C ASP A 151 -5.27 -10.56 -6.15
N ARG A 152 -4.38 -10.70 -5.15
CA ARG A 152 -4.56 -11.62 -4.02
C ARG A 152 -4.77 -10.89 -2.71
N VAL A 153 -5.39 -11.58 -1.76
CA VAL A 153 -5.61 -11.12 -0.39
C VAL A 153 -4.72 -11.95 0.55
N ALA A 154 -4.07 -11.30 1.51
CA ALA A 154 -3.27 -11.98 2.51
C ALA A 154 -4.17 -12.79 3.47
N GLU A 155 -3.71 -13.97 3.88
CA GLU A 155 -4.38 -14.81 4.88
C GLU A 155 -4.19 -14.27 6.32
N ILE A 156 -4.50 -13.00 6.53
CA ILE A 156 -4.41 -12.32 7.82
C ILE A 156 -5.80 -12.10 8.40
N LYS A 157 -5.94 -12.36 9.71
CA LYS A 157 -7.17 -12.12 10.44
C LYS A 157 -7.29 -10.64 10.80
N GLY A 158 -8.51 -10.22 11.13
CA GLY A 158 -8.78 -8.88 11.62
C GLY A 158 -9.17 -7.92 10.51
N ARG A 159 -8.80 -6.64 10.68
CA ARG A 159 -9.27 -5.55 9.83
C ARG A 159 -8.14 -5.07 8.92
N ALA A 160 -7.81 -5.88 7.93
CA ALA A 160 -6.77 -5.57 6.95
C ALA A 160 -7.30 -5.67 5.52
N LEU A 161 -6.85 -4.76 4.65
CA LEU A 161 -7.33 -4.65 3.27
C LEU A 161 -6.17 -4.42 2.31
N ASN A 162 -6.09 -5.28 1.28
CA ASN A 162 -5.29 -4.98 0.11
C ASN A 162 -5.99 -3.87 -0.69
N VAL A 163 -5.32 -2.74 -0.92
CA VAL A 163 -5.83 -1.59 -1.69
C VAL A 163 -5.21 -1.50 -3.09
N GLY A 164 -4.52 -2.55 -3.54
CA GLY A 164 -3.90 -2.65 -4.86
C GLY A 164 -4.88 -2.44 -6.00
N PHE A 165 -4.47 -1.67 -7.00
CA PHE A 165 -5.28 -1.40 -8.19
C PHE A 165 -5.70 -2.69 -8.90
N ASP A 166 -4.83 -3.70 -8.88
CA ASP A 166 -5.05 -5.01 -9.50
C ASP A 166 -6.21 -5.80 -8.87
N LEU A 167 -6.66 -5.43 -7.66
CA LEU A 167 -7.81 -6.04 -6.99
C LEU A 167 -9.11 -5.26 -7.21
N HIS A 168 -9.03 -3.93 -7.32
CA HIS A 168 -10.21 -3.04 -7.27
C HIS A 168 -10.55 -2.38 -8.61
N GLY A 169 -9.57 -2.22 -9.51
CA GLY A 169 -9.71 -1.47 -10.77
C GLY A 169 -10.02 0.02 -10.60
N ARG A 170 -9.96 0.54 -9.37
CA ARG A 170 -10.27 1.92 -9.00
C ARG A 170 -9.57 2.29 -7.69
N PHE A 171 -9.52 3.57 -7.38
CA PHE A 171 -9.04 4.04 -6.08
C PHE A 171 -10.16 3.96 -5.04
N LEU A 172 -9.78 3.69 -3.79
CA LEU A 172 -10.72 3.58 -2.68
C LEU A 172 -10.73 4.87 -1.87
N THR A 173 -11.93 5.38 -1.57
CA THR A 173 -12.09 6.48 -0.61
C THR A 173 -11.92 5.98 0.82
N ALA A 174 -11.76 6.90 1.79
CA ALA A 174 -11.80 6.56 3.21
C ALA A 174 -13.10 5.81 3.59
N GLN A 175 -14.25 6.20 3.03
CA GLN A 175 -15.53 5.54 3.26
C GLN A 175 -15.61 4.15 2.63
N ASP A 176 -15.02 3.93 1.45
CA ASP A 176 -14.89 2.59 0.87
C ASP A 176 -14.11 1.67 1.81
N VAL A 177 -12.96 2.13 2.29
CA VAL A 177 -12.11 1.40 3.24
C VAL A 177 -12.89 1.06 4.51
N ASP A 178 -13.59 2.03 5.10
CA ASP A 178 -14.39 1.81 6.31
C ASP A 178 -15.49 0.78 6.06
N LYS A 179 -16.19 0.87 4.92
CA LYS A 179 -17.23 -0.09 4.53
C LYS A 179 -16.71 -1.53 4.40
N PHE A 180 -15.49 -1.72 3.92
CA PHE A 180 -14.89 -3.06 3.85
C PHE A 180 -14.52 -3.62 5.23
N LEU A 181 -14.16 -2.77 6.19
CA LEU A 181 -13.45 -3.19 7.40
C LEU A 181 -14.22 -3.01 8.71
N CYS A 182 -15.26 -2.17 8.75
CA CYS A 182 -15.90 -1.75 10.00
C CYS A 182 -16.59 -2.90 10.74
N ASP A 183 -17.15 -3.86 10.01
CA ASP A 183 -17.88 -5.01 10.55
C ASP A 183 -16.98 -6.23 10.80
N LEU A 184 -15.73 -6.21 10.35
CA LEU A 184 -14.78 -7.31 10.59
C LEU A 184 -14.36 -7.37 12.07
N PRO A 185 -14.04 -8.57 12.58
CA PRO A 185 -13.62 -8.75 13.97
C PRO A 185 -12.29 -8.07 14.25
N LYS A 186 -12.07 -7.70 15.52
CA LYS A 186 -10.75 -7.27 16.00
C LYS A 186 -9.87 -8.49 16.21
N ILE A 187 -8.54 -8.32 16.14
CA ILE A 187 -7.65 -9.40 16.55
C ILE A 187 -7.65 -9.50 18.08
N SER A 188 -7.69 -10.72 18.62
CA SER A 188 -7.63 -10.99 20.06
C SER A 188 -6.60 -12.09 20.31
N TYR A 189 -5.65 -11.82 21.21
CA TYR A 189 -4.54 -12.71 21.55
C TYR A 189 -4.62 -13.25 22.98
N PHE A 190 -5.73 -13.00 23.70
CA PHE A 190 -5.87 -13.36 25.13
C PHE A 190 -5.87 -14.87 25.42
N GLY A 191 -5.71 -15.74 24.43
CA GLY A 191 -5.66 -17.20 24.58
C GLY A 191 -4.29 -17.85 24.30
N GLU A 192 -3.28 -17.10 23.88
CA GLU A 192 -1.98 -17.71 23.52
C GLU A 192 -1.11 -17.96 24.76
N VAL A 193 -0.73 -19.23 24.98
CA VAL A 193 0.18 -19.62 26.05
C VAL A 193 1.62 -19.42 25.57
N GLY A 194 2.35 -18.52 26.22
CA GLY A 194 3.76 -18.28 25.92
C GLY A 194 4.63 -19.52 26.17
N LEU A 195 5.75 -19.62 25.45
CA LEU A 195 6.77 -20.65 25.70
C LEU A 195 7.39 -20.44 27.09
N LYS A 196 7.31 -21.45 27.95
CA LYS A 196 7.87 -21.42 29.31
C LYS A 196 9.12 -22.29 29.36
N ALA A 197 10.28 -21.67 29.46
CA ALA A 197 11.58 -22.33 29.59
C ALA A 197 12.22 -21.99 30.95
N LYS A 198 13.10 -22.85 31.45
CA LYS A 198 13.87 -22.67 32.69
C LYS A 198 15.35 -22.37 32.44
N SER A 199 15.84 -22.55 31.20
CA SER A 199 17.20 -22.16 30.78
C SER A 199 17.22 -21.63 29.33
N PRO A 200 18.29 -20.93 28.91
CA PRO A 200 18.48 -20.52 27.52
C PRO A 200 18.50 -21.70 26.53
N GLU A 201 19.08 -22.83 26.91
CA GLU A 201 19.14 -24.05 26.07
C GLU A 201 17.73 -24.63 25.86
N GLU A 202 16.94 -24.74 26.94
CA GLU A 202 15.54 -25.18 26.86
C GLU A 202 14.70 -24.19 26.02
N ALA A 203 14.95 -22.88 26.18
CA ALA A 203 14.29 -21.86 25.37
C ALA A 203 14.60 -22.03 23.88
N ALA A 204 15.86 -22.27 23.52
CA ALA A 204 16.27 -22.48 22.14
C ALA A 204 15.60 -23.73 21.53
N GLU A 205 15.50 -24.82 22.29
CA GLU A 205 14.81 -26.04 21.84
C GLU A 205 13.30 -25.81 21.64
N LEU A 206 12.63 -25.16 22.60
CA LEU A 206 11.21 -24.85 22.51
C LEU A 206 10.90 -23.90 21.34
N VAL A 207 11.75 -22.88 21.13
CA VAL A 207 11.64 -21.97 19.98
C VAL A 207 11.81 -22.73 18.67
N SER A 208 12.87 -23.54 18.55
CA SER A 208 13.13 -24.35 17.35
C SER A 208 11.94 -25.26 17.02
N ARG A 209 11.43 -25.99 18.02
CA ARG A 209 10.27 -26.87 17.87
C ARG A 209 9.01 -26.10 17.47
N LYS A 210 8.77 -24.93 18.06
CA LYS A 210 7.60 -24.10 17.73
C LYS A 210 7.69 -23.57 16.29
N LEU A 211 8.87 -23.12 15.86
CA LEU A 211 9.09 -22.66 14.48
C LEU A 211 8.92 -23.81 13.48
N ALA A 212 9.46 -25.00 13.78
CA ALA A 212 9.27 -26.21 12.98
C ALA A 212 7.77 -26.56 12.84
N GLN A 213 7.02 -26.55 13.94
CA GLN A 213 5.57 -26.77 13.94
C GLN A 213 4.81 -25.75 13.07
N LEU A 214 5.16 -24.46 13.17
CA LEU A 214 4.51 -23.40 12.37
C LEU A 214 4.77 -23.57 10.87
N ASN A 215 5.92 -24.13 10.48
CA ASN A 215 6.33 -24.32 9.09
C ASN A 215 6.10 -25.75 8.57
N GLN A 216 5.57 -26.66 9.39
CA GLN A 216 5.35 -28.06 9.05
C GLN A 216 6.63 -28.79 8.59
N VAL A 217 7.78 -28.46 9.20
CA VAL A 217 9.10 -29.06 8.94
C VAL A 217 9.66 -29.79 10.15
#